data_AF-A0A0F9GHU0-F1
#
_entry.id   AF-A0A0F9GHU0-F1
#
_cell.length_a   1.000
_cell.length_b   1.000
_cell.length_c   1.000
_cell.angle_alpha   90.00
_cell.angle_beta   90.00
_cell.angle_gamma   90.00
#
_symmetry.space_group_name_H-M   'P 1'
#
loop_
_entity.id
_entity.type
_entity.pdbx_description
1 polymer ?
#
loop_
_entity_poly.entity_id
_entity_poly.type
_entity_poly.pdbx_seq_one_letter_code
_entity_poly.pdbx_strand_id
1 'polypeptide(L)'
;MAQIDIKECVIRAFDGTLGTITIDSVPSDSDLILTAVSKHIGSDRISIELLDPASSSASLGITVDGRKITINLATDGTSAITSTAAEVKAIIDGDSDAAALVTVALETAGTGVVEAEAEGWLAGQKGLAIKIGEGNLTYDEHRPI
;
A
#
# COMPACT_ATOMS: atom_id res chain seq x y z
N MET A 1 14.64 -19.83 35.91
CA MET A 1 14.85 -18.76 34.91
C MET A 1 15.11 -19.44 33.58
N ALA A 2 14.21 -19.27 32.61
CA ALA A 2 14.44 -19.76 31.25
C ALA A 2 15.16 -18.67 30.45
N GLN A 3 16.13 -19.06 29.64
CA GLN A 3 16.91 -18.16 28.79
C GLN A 3 16.68 -18.55 27.34
N ILE A 4 16.37 -17.57 26.50
CA ILE A 4 16.35 -17.73 25.05
C ILE A 4 17.67 -17.13 24.55
N ASP A 5 18.51 -17.96 23.94
CA ASP A 5 19.72 -17.50 23.25
C ASP A 5 19.32 -16.99 21.86
N ILE A 6 19.55 -15.70 21.61
CA ILE A 6 19.11 -14.99 20.42
C ILE A 6 20.36 -14.43 19.73
N LYS A 7 20.90 -15.17 18.76
CA LYS A 7 22.05 -14.70 17.96
C LYS A 7 21.57 -13.83 16.81
N GLU A 8 21.85 -12.53 16.89
CA GLU A 8 21.58 -11.54 15.84
C GLU A 8 20.12 -11.44 15.37
N CYS A 9 19.13 -11.78 16.20
CA CYS A 9 17.74 -11.66 15.78
C CYS A 9 17.24 -10.21 15.89
N VAL A 10 16.36 -9.84 14.96
CA VAL A 10 15.56 -8.62 15.02
C VAL A 10 14.16 -9.01 15.45
N ILE A 11 13.74 -8.55 16.62
CA ILE A 11 12.33 -8.66 17.03
C ILE A 11 11.58 -7.49 16.40
N ARG A 12 10.55 -7.80 15.62
CA ARG A 12 9.66 -6.81 15.01
C ARG A 12 8.32 -6.85 15.74
N ALA A 13 8.03 -5.80 16.49
CA ALA A 13 6.72 -5.60 17.09
C ALA A 13 5.94 -4.61 16.21
N PHE A 14 4.66 -4.90 15.97
CA PHE A 14 3.76 -4.04 15.22
C PHE A 14 2.51 -3.77 16.05
N ASP A 15 1.96 -2.57 15.97
CA ASP A 15 0.74 -2.18 16.69
C ASP A 15 -0.54 -2.86 16.19
N GLY A 16 -0.49 -3.51 15.02
CA GLY A 16 -1.69 -4.12 14.40
C GLY A 16 -2.14 -3.39 13.14
N THR A 17 -1.78 -2.12 13.01
CA THR A 17 -2.28 -1.22 11.97
C THR A 17 -1.66 -1.55 10.61
N LEU A 18 -2.50 -1.59 9.57
CA LEU A 18 -2.05 -1.68 8.17
C LEU A 18 -1.84 -0.30 7.57
N GLY A 19 -1.09 -0.25 6.48
CA GLY A 19 -0.72 1.00 5.85
C GLY A 19 -1.88 1.44 4.99
N THR A 20 -2.25 2.71 5.04
CA THR A 20 -3.31 3.24 4.20
C THR A 20 -2.85 4.47 3.46
N ILE A 21 -3.45 4.69 2.31
CA ILE A 21 -3.46 5.97 1.61
C ILE A 21 -4.86 6.16 1.04
N THR A 22 -5.36 7.38 1.15
CA THR A 22 -6.53 7.83 0.41
C THR A 22 -6.02 8.64 -0.77
N ILE A 23 -6.43 8.25 -1.96
CA ILE A 23 -6.28 9.06 -3.17
C ILE A 23 -7.58 9.84 -3.29
N ASP A 24 -7.48 11.16 -3.12
CA ASP A 24 -8.58 12.12 -3.14
C ASP A 24 -8.52 12.83 -4.48
N SER A 25 -9.45 12.51 -5.38
CA SER A 25 -9.57 13.15 -6.68
C SER A 25 -10.72 14.15 -6.62
N VAL A 26 -10.55 15.33 -7.24
CA VAL A 26 -11.55 16.41 -7.14
C VAL A 26 -12.97 16.01 -7.57
N PRO A 27 -13.17 15.16 -8.60
CA PRO A 27 -14.51 14.69 -8.96
C PRO A 27 -15.20 13.91 -7.83
N SER A 28 -16.53 13.99 -7.75
CA SER A 28 -17.26 13.11 -6.85
C SER A 28 -17.14 11.66 -7.29
N ASP A 29 -17.10 10.73 -6.34
CA ASP A 29 -17.06 9.29 -6.58
C ASP A 29 -15.77 8.80 -7.30
N SER A 30 -14.66 9.55 -7.23
CA SER A 30 -13.36 9.14 -7.76
C SER A 30 -12.35 8.67 -6.70
N ASP A 31 -12.73 8.66 -5.43
CA ASP A 31 -11.78 8.38 -4.35
C ASP A 31 -11.49 6.89 -4.17
N LEU A 32 -10.21 6.61 -3.93
CA LEU A 32 -9.67 5.27 -3.70
C LEU A 32 -9.02 5.20 -2.33
N ILE A 33 -9.43 4.24 -1.52
CA ILE A 33 -8.80 3.94 -0.24
C ILE A 33 -8.00 2.65 -0.40
N LEU A 34 -6.69 2.75 -0.39
CA LEU A 34 -5.80 1.60 -0.48
C LEU A 34 -5.33 1.20 0.91
N THR A 35 -5.39 -0.09 1.20
CA THR A 35 -4.90 -0.68 2.45
C THR A 35 -3.90 -1.77 2.13
N ALA A 36 -2.72 -1.74 2.75
CA ALA A 36 -1.72 -2.80 2.60
C ALA A 36 -2.28 -4.14 3.09
N VAL A 37 -2.01 -5.24 2.36
CA VAL A 37 -2.40 -6.58 2.81
C VAL A 37 -1.55 -7.10 3.97
N SER A 38 -0.33 -6.56 4.10
CA SER A 38 0.63 -6.97 5.12
C SER A 38 1.34 -5.77 5.74
N LYS A 39 1.90 -6.00 6.93
CA LYS A 39 2.63 -5.00 7.68
C LYS A 39 4.05 -4.85 7.15
N HIS A 40 4.53 -3.62 7.07
CA HIS A 40 5.86 -3.29 6.61
C HIS A 40 6.51 -2.17 7.47
N ILE A 41 7.83 -2.05 7.45
CA ILE A 41 8.54 -0.97 8.17
C ILE A 41 9.70 -0.42 7.35
N GLY A 42 10.03 0.85 7.58
CA GLY A 42 11.21 1.48 7.01
C GLY A 42 11.13 1.63 5.49
N SER A 43 12.13 1.12 4.77
CA SER A 43 12.24 1.21 3.31
C SER A 43 11.38 0.20 2.55
N ASP A 44 10.74 -0.73 3.25
CA ASP A 44 9.84 -1.73 2.65
C ASP A 44 8.42 -1.15 2.52
N ARG A 45 8.24 0.11 2.12
CA ARG A 45 6.89 0.71 2.02
C ARG A 45 6.29 0.46 0.66
N ILE A 46 4.97 0.41 0.60
CA ILE A 46 4.22 0.39 -0.66
C ILE A 46 3.99 1.83 -1.09
N SER A 47 4.21 2.10 -2.37
CA SER A 47 3.82 3.35 -3.01
C SER A 47 2.90 3.10 -4.19
N ILE A 48 2.08 4.10 -4.50
CA ILE A 48 1.18 4.10 -5.66
C ILE A 48 1.28 5.44 -6.40
N GLU A 49 1.22 5.39 -7.72
CA GLU A 49 1.17 6.55 -8.61
C GLU A 49 0.04 6.35 -9.64
N LEU A 50 -0.79 7.37 -9.85
CA LEU A 50 -1.74 7.43 -10.96
C LEU A 50 -1.16 8.35 -12.03
N LEU A 51 -0.68 7.77 -13.13
CA LEU A 51 0.06 8.50 -14.16
C LEU A 51 -0.86 8.84 -15.34
N ASP A 52 -0.88 10.11 -15.74
CA ASP A 52 -1.35 10.52 -17.06
C ASP A 52 -0.26 10.21 -18.10
N PRO A 53 -0.52 9.33 -19.09
CA PRO A 53 0.45 9.02 -20.14
C PRO A 53 0.69 10.18 -21.12
N ALA A 54 -0.05 11.28 -21.03
CA ALA A 54 0.05 12.46 -21.91
C ALA A 54 -0.03 12.12 -23.41
N SER A 55 -0.73 11.03 -23.74
CA SER A 55 -0.92 10.55 -25.11
C SER A 55 -2.40 10.36 -25.39
N SER A 56 -2.84 10.54 -26.63
CA SER A 56 -4.23 10.31 -27.03
C SER A 56 -4.54 8.82 -27.13
N SER A 57 -5.74 8.42 -26.70
CA SER A 57 -6.23 7.03 -26.83
C SER A 57 -5.35 6.00 -26.12
N ALA A 58 -4.78 6.38 -24.98
CA ALA A 58 -4.02 5.46 -24.14
C ALA A 58 -4.95 4.45 -23.47
N SER A 59 -4.48 3.20 -23.34
CA SER A 59 -5.18 2.16 -22.59
C SER A 59 -4.81 2.20 -21.10
N LEU A 60 -5.79 1.91 -20.24
CA LEU A 60 -5.55 1.68 -18.81
C LEU A 60 -4.55 0.52 -18.63
N GLY A 61 -3.53 0.73 -17.80
CA GLY A 61 -2.49 -0.26 -17.55
C GLY A 61 -1.95 -0.19 -16.13
N ILE A 62 -1.34 -1.27 -15.68
CA ILE A 62 -0.70 -1.38 -14.37
C ILE A 62 0.73 -1.89 -14.54
N THR A 63 1.62 -1.41 -13.69
CA THR A 63 3.00 -1.90 -13.57
C THR A 63 3.37 -1.96 -12.11
N VAL A 64 3.92 -3.09 -11.68
CA VAL A 64 4.42 -3.28 -10.32
C VAL A 64 5.93 -3.49 -10.39
N ASP A 65 6.70 -2.54 -9.85
CA ASP A 65 8.15 -2.67 -9.70
C ASP A 65 8.49 -2.81 -8.21
N GLY A 66 8.69 -4.06 -7.78
CA GLY A 66 8.86 -4.42 -6.38
C GLY A 66 7.61 -4.10 -5.56
N ARG A 67 7.55 -2.89 -4.99
CA ARG A 67 6.44 -2.41 -4.14
C ARG A 67 5.90 -1.05 -4.58
N LYS A 68 6.38 -0.54 -5.72
CA LYS A 68 5.81 0.62 -6.39
C LYS A 68 4.76 0.13 -7.38
N ILE A 69 3.52 0.57 -7.18
CA ILE A 69 2.40 0.33 -8.10
C ILE A 69 2.24 1.58 -8.95
N THR A 70 2.29 1.44 -10.26
CA THR A 70 2.05 2.55 -11.20
C THR A 70 0.85 2.20 -12.06
N ILE A 71 -0.18 3.05 -12.05
CA ILE A 71 -1.36 2.92 -12.90
C ILE A 71 -1.25 3.94 -14.02
N ASN A 72 -1.11 3.47 -15.25
CA ASN A 72 -1.22 4.32 -16.43
C ASN A 72 -2.69 4.52 -16.75
N LEU A 73 -3.20 5.74 -16.60
CA LEU A 73 -4.61 6.05 -16.81
C LEU A 73 -4.98 6.02 -18.30
N ALA A 74 -6.18 5.54 -18.62
CA ALA A 74 -6.72 5.60 -19.97
C ALA A 74 -7.04 7.04 -20.35
N THR A 75 -6.86 7.37 -21.63
CA THR A 75 -7.18 8.68 -22.19
C THR A 75 -8.01 8.56 -23.46
N ASP A 76 -8.78 9.59 -23.77
CA ASP A 76 -9.54 9.67 -25.02
C ASP A 76 -8.72 10.21 -26.20
N GLY A 77 -9.36 10.41 -27.36
CA GLY A 77 -8.73 10.97 -28.56
C GLY A 77 -8.20 12.41 -28.41
N THR A 78 -8.59 13.11 -27.33
CA THR A 78 -8.10 14.45 -26.98
C THR A 78 -7.02 14.43 -25.89
N SER A 79 -6.62 13.24 -25.43
CA SER A 79 -5.71 13.00 -24.30
C SER A 79 -6.32 13.36 -22.94
N ALA A 80 -7.64 13.48 -22.83
CA ALA A 80 -8.29 13.63 -21.53
C ALA A 80 -8.38 12.28 -20.83
N ILE A 81 -8.06 12.23 -19.53
CA ILE A 81 -8.21 11.01 -18.71
C ILE A 81 -9.67 10.57 -18.69
N THR A 82 -9.91 9.28 -18.88
CA THR A 82 -11.26 8.67 -18.85
C THR A 82 -11.39 7.56 -17.82
N SER A 83 -10.30 7.14 -17.17
CA SER A 83 -10.35 6.08 -16.17
C SER A 83 -11.17 6.49 -14.96
N THR A 84 -12.06 5.61 -14.55
CA THR A 84 -12.87 5.76 -13.33
C THR A 84 -12.23 5.07 -12.14
N ALA A 85 -12.60 5.46 -10.92
CA ALA A 85 -12.11 4.80 -9.71
C ALA A 85 -12.46 3.30 -9.67
N ALA A 86 -13.64 2.93 -10.18
CA ALA A 86 -14.03 1.52 -10.29
C ALA A 86 -13.13 0.73 -11.25
N GLU A 87 -12.71 1.33 -12.37
CA GLU A 87 -11.78 0.70 -13.31
C GLU A 87 -10.37 0.59 -12.72
N VAL A 88 -9.91 1.62 -11.99
CA VAL A 88 -8.62 1.58 -11.28
C VAL A 88 -8.62 0.51 -10.20
N LYS A 89 -9.71 0.38 -9.44
CA LYS A 89 -9.88 -0.72 -8.50
C LYS A 89 -9.84 -2.07 -9.21
N ALA A 90 -10.57 -2.21 -10.32
CA ALA A 90 -10.66 -3.47 -11.05
C ALA A 90 -9.30 -3.91 -11.61
N ILE A 91 -8.48 -2.99 -12.13
CA ILE A 91 -7.16 -3.34 -12.64
C ILE A 91 -6.18 -3.72 -11.50
N ILE A 92 -6.27 -3.06 -10.34
CA ILE A 92 -5.46 -3.43 -9.16
C ILE A 92 -5.87 -4.81 -8.63
N ASP A 93 -7.17 -5.07 -8.48
CA ASP A 93 -7.67 -6.37 -8.00
C ASP A 93 -7.41 -7.50 -9.01
N GLY A 94 -7.34 -7.18 -10.31
CA GLY A 94 -7.08 -8.12 -11.39
C GLY A 94 -5.61 -8.47 -11.60
N ASP A 95 -4.70 -7.66 -11.07
CA ASP A 95 -3.25 -7.88 -11.15
C ASP A 95 -2.76 -8.63 -9.89
N SER A 96 -2.14 -9.80 -10.08
CA SER A 96 -1.74 -10.64 -8.96
C SER A 96 -0.65 -10.03 -8.08
N ASP A 97 0.25 -9.24 -8.68
CA ASP A 97 1.36 -8.63 -7.95
C ASP A 97 0.85 -7.44 -7.13
N ALA A 98 -0.04 -6.63 -7.69
CA ALA A 98 -0.68 -5.52 -6.98
C ALA A 98 -1.63 -6.01 -5.89
N ALA A 99 -2.48 -7.01 -6.17
CA ALA A 99 -3.40 -7.60 -5.19
C ALA A 99 -2.67 -8.34 -4.05
N ALA A 100 -1.42 -8.77 -4.27
CA ALA A 100 -0.55 -9.28 -3.21
C ALA A 100 0.06 -8.19 -2.33
N LEU A 101 -0.10 -6.91 -2.67
CA LEU A 101 0.41 -5.77 -1.91
C LEU A 101 -0.70 -4.98 -1.22
N VAL A 102 -1.82 -4.72 -1.91
CA VAL A 102 -2.90 -3.84 -1.44
C VAL A 102 -4.29 -4.42 -1.69
N THR A 103 -5.24 -4.01 -0.85
CA THR A 103 -6.67 -4.05 -1.16
C THR A 103 -7.16 -2.63 -1.43
N VAL A 104 -8.16 -2.50 -2.30
CA VAL A 104 -8.75 -1.21 -2.67
C VAL A 104 -10.21 -1.17 -2.24
N ALA A 105 -10.62 -0.10 -1.57
CA ALA A 105 -12.00 0.26 -1.33
C ALA A 105 -12.33 1.55 -2.08
N LEU A 106 -13.60 1.68 -2.47
CA LEU A 106 -14.17 2.91 -3.03
C LEU A 106 -14.94 3.61 -1.91
N GLU A 107 -14.94 4.94 -1.89
CA GLU A 107 -15.81 5.67 -0.95
C GLU A 107 -17.30 5.46 -1.27
N THR A 108 -17.62 5.34 -2.56
CA THR A 108 -18.99 5.13 -3.08
C THR A 108 -19.00 4.09 -4.21
N ALA A 109 -19.66 4.38 -5.35
CA ALA A 109 -19.76 3.50 -6.50
C ALA A 109 -18.52 3.52 -7.41
N GLY A 110 -17.65 4.52 -7.29
CA GLY A 110 -16.43 4.64 -8.10
C GLY A 110 -16.64 5.07 -9.55
N THR A 111 -17.76 5.75 -9.85
CA THR A 111 -18.10 6.20 -11.21
C THR A 111 -17.39 7.48 -11.62
N GLY A 112 -16.76 8.18 -10.69
CA GLY A 112 -15.98 9.39 -10.96
C GLY A 112 -14.70 9.06 -11.71
N VAL A 113 -14.36 9.92 -12.68
CA VAL A 113 -13.07 9.90 -13.37
C VAL A 113 -11.99 10.33 -12.38
N VAL A 114 -10.92 9.55 -12.26
CA VAL A 114 -9.79 9.88 -11.39
C VAL A 114 -8.88 10.92 -12.05
N GLU A 115 -8.10 11.61 -11.24
CA GLU A 115 -7.06 12.51 -11.71
C GLU A 115 -5.69 11.84 -11.63
N ALA A 116 -4.71 12.41 -12.31
CA ALA A 116 -3.32 11.99 -12.16
C ALA A 116 -2.80 12.43 -10.79
N GLU A 117 -2.16 11.51 -10.09
CA GLU A 117 -1.73 11.67 -8.72
C GLU A 117 -0.27 11.23 -8.60
N ALA A 118 0.56 12.14 -8.10
CA ALA A 118 1.97 11.88 -7.88
C ALA A 118 2.18 10.73 -6.90
N GLU A 119 3.34 10.08 -6.97
CA GLU A 119 3.66 8.93 -6.12
C GLU A 119 3.42 9.20 -4.62
N GLY A 120 2.44 8.48 -4.07
CA GLY A 120 2.03 8.51 -2.68
C GLY A 120 2.43 7.24 -1.94
N TRP A 121 2.74 7.36 -0.66
CA TRP A 121 3.18 6.24 0.17
C TRP A 121 2.10 5.83 1.17
N LEU A 122 1.84 4.54 1.28
CA LEU A 122 0.99 4.02 2.35
C LEU A 122 1.62 4.35 3.71
N ALA A 123 0.82 4.87 4.63
CA ALA A 123 1.24 5.39 5.93
C ALA A 123 0.38 4.83 7.09
N GLY A 124 0.75 5.12 8.33
CA GLY A 124 -0.03 4.76 9.52
C GLY A 124 0.42 3.50 10.26
N GLN A 125 1.17 2.59 9.62
CA GLN A 125 1.75 1.44 10.31
C GLN A 125 2.80 1.91 11.32
N LYS A 126 2.69 1.44 12.57
CA LYS A 126 3.72 1.68 13.58
C LYS A 126 4.33 0.35 14.00
N GLY A 127 5.65 0.30 13.94
CA GLY A 127 6.41 -0.85 14.39
C GLY A 127 7.70 -0.43 15.07
N LEU A 128 8.14 -1.23 16.02
CA LEU A 128 9.44 -1.11 16.65
C LEU A 128 10.30 -2.29 16.19
N ALA A 129 11.43 -1.98 15.59
CA ALA A 129 12.49 -2.96 15.38
C ALA A 129 13.43 -2.90 16.58
N ILE A 130 13.43 -3.96 17.40
CA ILE A 130 14.40 -4.15 18.46
C ILE A 130 15.53 -4.99 17.89
N LYS A 131 16.66 -4.34 17.62
CA LYS A 131 17.90 -5.02 17.23
C LYS A 131 18.61 -5.45 18.52
N ILE A 132 18.71 -6.74 18.75
CA ILE A 132 19.51 -7.29 19.85
C ILE A 132 20.85 -7.70 19.24
N GLY A 133 21.96 -7.17 19.77
CA GLY A 133 23.30 -7.65 19.42
C GLY A 133 23.57 -9.03 20.02
N GLU A 134 24.83 -9.42 20.19
CA GLU A 134 25.16 -10.60 21.01
C GLU A 134 24.71 -10.34 22.46
N GLY A 135 23.78 -11.16 22.99
CA GLY A 135 23.26 -10.98 24.34
C GLY A 135 22.08 -11.90 24.69
N ASN A 136 21.69 -11.90 25.96
CA ASN A 136 20.62 -12.77 26.49
C ASN A 136 19.38 -11.94 26.87
N LEU A 137 18.19 -12.41 26.51
CA LEU A 137 16.93 -11.91 27.07
C LEU A 137 16.55 -12.79 28.28
N THR A 138 16.43 -12.17 29.46
CA THR A 138 16.06 -12.87 30.70
C THR A 138 14.62 -12.53 31.09
N TYR A 139 13.79 -13.55 31.28
CA TYR A 139 12.42 -13.43 31.79
C TYR A 139 12.28 -14.19 33.11
N ASP A 140 11.56 -13.59 34.06
CA ASP A 140 11.14 -14.23 35.31
C ASP A 140 9.62 -14.42 35.30
N GLU A 141 9.16 -15.66 35.40
CA GLU A 141 7.73 -15.97 35.44
C GLU A 141 7.17 -15.47 36.77
N HIS A 142 6.42 -14.37 36.73
CA HIS A 142 5.60 -14.01 37.88
C HIS A 142 4.41 -14.96 37.95
N ARG A 143 4.53 -16.00 38.77
CA ARG A 143 3.41 -16.87 39.12
C ARG A 143 2.62 -16.17 40.24
N PRO A 144 1.41 -15.64 39.98
CA PRO A 144 0.61 -15.10 41.08
C PRO A 144 0.31 -16.25 42.05
N ILE A 145 0.59 -15.98 43.33
CA ILE A 145 0.29 -16.85 44.47
C ILE A 145 -1.22 -17.05 44.63
#